data_AF-A0A952U2A3-F1
#
_entry.id   AF-A0A952U2A3-F1
#
_cell.length_a   1.000
_cell.length_b   1.000
_cell.length_c   1.000
_cell.angle_alpha   90.00
_cell.angle_beta   90.00
_cell.angle_gamma   90.00
#
_symmetry.space_group_name_H-M   'P 1'
#
loop_
_entity.id
_entity.type
_entity.pdbx_description
1 polymer ?
#
loop_
_entity_poly.entity_id
_entity_poly.type
_entity_poly.pdbx_seq_one_letter_code
_entity_poly.pdbx_strand_id
1 'polypeptide(L)'
;MTNETNDNLNADMYVCLANLLSVASDIQNCFAALEGKRITLEEKMIKTYSNDLIVNIVDYVARSQMIIKSNAFDIEQSVQKELEQLVADMQPVFKELLKTIAYDWNFLEQYYEHDFFGRLANEHRFNERLGSMPLCVIAKTSVAD
;
A
#
# COMPACT_ATOMS: atom_id res chain seq x y z
N MET A 1 25.00 -21.03 7.18
CA MET A 1 23.56 -21.20 6.87
C MET A 1 22.71 -20.02 7.32
N THR A 2 23.10 -19.23 8.33
CA THR A 2 22.35 -18.05 8.81
C THR A 2 22.40 -16.82 7.89
N ASN A 3 23.50 -16.56 7.18
CA ASN A 3 23.61 -15.40 6.27
C ASN A 3 22.70 -15.51 5.04
N GLU A 4 22.64 -16.67 4.37
CA GLU A 4 21.80 -16.85 3.16
C GLU A 4 20.30 -16.70 3.45
N THR A 5 19.83 -17.13 4.62
CA THR A 5 18.42 -16.97 5.01
C THR A 5 18.06 -15.51 5.28
N ASN A 6 18.95 -14.75 5.92
CA ASN A 6 18.74 -13.32 6.17
C ASN A 6 18.82 -12.48 4.89
N ASP A 7 19.72 -12.83 3.96
CA ASP A 7 19.82 -12.15 2.66
C ASP A 7 18.57 -12.37 1.80
N ASN A 8 17.98 -13.58 1.86
CA ASN A 8 16.70 -13.86 1.18
C ASN A 8 15.53 -13.10 1.79
N LEU A 9 15.43 -13.02 3.13
CA LEU A 9 14.39 -12.25 3.81
C LEU A 9 14.47 -10.74 3.47
N ASN A 10 15.68 -10.20 3.39
CA ASN A 10 15.91 -8.83 2.95
C ASN A 10 15.43 -8.62 1.51
N ALA A 11 15.77 -9.53 0.60
CA ALA A 11 15.33 -9.45 -0.79
C ALA A 11 13.80 -9.50 -0.92
N ASP A 12 13.15 -10.44 -0.22
CA ASP A 12 11.69 -10.58 -0.25
C ASP A 12 10.99 -9.34 0.31
N MET A 13 11.53 -8.74 1.38
CA MET A 13 11.02 -7.48 1.90
C MET A 13 11.17 -6.33 0.92
N TYR A 14 12.30 -6.21 0.23
CA TYR A 14 12.46 -5.19 -0.81
C TYR A 14 11.46 -5.37 -1.94
N VAL A 15 11.16 -6.60 -2.33
CA VAL A 15 10.10 -6.92 -3.31
C VAL A 15 8.74 -6.48 -2.78
N CYS A 16 8.42 -6.78 -1.52
CA CYS A 16 7.15 -6.37 -0.90
C CYS A 16 6.99 -4.84 -0.85
N LEU A 17 8.04 -4.12 -0.44
CA LEU A 17 8.06 -2.65 -0.45
C LEU A 17 7.93 -2.07 -1.86
N ALA A 18 8.55 -2.69 -2.86
CA ALA A 18 8.40 -2.30 -4.26
C ALA A 18 6.96 -2.52 -4.77
N ASN A 19 6.31 -3.62 -4.38
CA ASN A 19 4.92 -3.87 -4.74
C ASN A 19 3.97 -2.86 -4.09
N LEU A 20 4.26 -2.43 -2.85
CA LEU A 20 3.48 -1.37 -2.19
C LEU A 20 3.64 -0.03 -2.93
N LEU A 21 4.85 0.32 -3.39
CA LEU A 21 5.05 1.49 -4.25
C LEU A 21 4.34 1.36 -5.61
N SER A 22 4.27 0.16 -6.16
CA SER A 22 3.49 -0.09 -7.38
C SER A 22 2.00 0.18 -7.16
N VAL A 23 1.45 -0.19 -6.00
CA VAL A 23 0.07 0.16 -5.62
C VAL A 23 -0.10 1.68 -5.55
N ALA A 24 0.81 2.40 -4.90
CA ALA A 24 0.75 3.86 -4.86
C ALA A 24 0.77 4.50 -6.25
N SER A 25 1.55 3.94 -7.18
CA SER A 25 1.56 4.36 -8.59
C SER A 25 0.21 4.12 -9.28
N ASP A 26 -0.41 2.95 -9.06
CA ASP A 26 -1.75 2.63 -9.60
C ASP A 26 -2.81 3.60 -9.06
N ILE A 27 -2.75 3.95 -7.78
CA ILE A 27 -3.64 4.96 -7.16
C ILE A 27 -3.43 6.33 -7.82
N GLN A 28 -2.17 6.73 -8.01
CA GLN A 28 -1.85 8.01 -8.63
C GLN A 28 -2.35 8.09 -10.09
N ASN A 29 -2.27 6.97 -10.83
CA ASN A 29 -2.82 6.87 -12.17
C ASN A 29 -4.36 7.01 -12.18
N CYS A 30 -5.07 6.46 -11.18
CA CYS A 30 -6.50 6.70 -11.03
C CYS A 30 -6.79 8.20 -10.92
N PHE A 31 -6.01 8.93 -10.13
CA PHE A 31 -6.21 10.37 -9.92
C PHE A 31 -5.99 11.20 -11.16
N ALA A 32 -4.89 10.98 -11.87
CA ALA A 32 -4.61 11.69 -13.11
C ALA A 32 -5.76 11.54 -14.12
N ALA A 33 -6.36 10.35 -14.18
CA ALA A 33 -7.52 10.10 -15.04
C ALA A 33 -8.80 10.81 -14.55
N LEU A 34 -8.99 10.97 -13.24
CA LEU A 34 -10.12 11.68 -12.63
C LEU A 34 -9.97 13.21 -12.58
N GLU A 35 -8.81 13.78 -12.91
CA GLU A 35 -8.60 15.24 -12.93
C GLU A 35 -9.19 15.95 -14.16
N GLY A 36 -9.48 15.21 -15.23
CA GLY A 36 -10.06 15.76 -16.46
C GLY A 36 -11.54 16.12 -16.40
N LYS A 37 -12.21 16.05 -15.23
CA LYS A 37 -13.67 16.10 -15.11
C LYS A 37 -14.23 16.95 -13.97
N ARG A 38 -15.53 17.25 -14.08
CA ARG A 38 -16.35 17.89 -13.04
C ARG A 38 -16.46 16.94 -11.85
N ILE A 39 -15.92 17.34 -10.70
CA ILE A 39 -15.73 16.45 -9.55
C ILE A 39 -16.99 16.42 -8.67
N THR A 40 -17.59 15.24 -8.49
CA THR A 40 -18.67 15.00 -7.51
C THR A 40 -18.12 15.03 -6.07
N LEU A 41 -19.00 15.04 -5.07
CA LEU A 41 -18.54 14.97 -3.67
C LEU A 41 -17.83 13.65 -3.39
N GLU A 42 -18.35 12.54 -3.89
CA GLU A 42 -17.77 11.22 -3.69
C GLU A 42 -16.39 11.09 -4.31
N GLU A 43 -16.20 11.59 -5.54
CA GLU A 43 -14.88 11.63 -6.18
C GLU A 43 -13.87 12.47 -5.38
N LYS A 44 -14.30 13.57 -4.73
CA LYS A 44 -13.43 14.32 -3.81
C LYS A 44 -13.04 13.50 -2.60
N MET A 45 -13.97 12.75 -2.01
CA MET A 45 -13.72 11.92 -0.84
C MET A 45 -12.75 10.77 -1.18
N ILE A 46 -12.94 10.10 -2.32
CA ILE A 46 -12.02 9.08 -2.84
C ILE A 46 -10.64 9.70 -3.08
N LYS A 47 -10.58 10.89 -3.69
CA LYS A 47 -9.32 11.63 -3.90
C LYS A 47 -8.59 11.94 -2.60
N THR A 48 -9.29 12.41 -1.58
CA THR A 48 -8.67 12.68 -0.28
C THR A 48 -8.15 11.39 0.34
N TYR A 49 -8.99 10.36 0.47
CA TYR A 49 -8.60 9.08 1.08
C TYR A 49 -7.39 8.44 0.39
N SER A 50 -7.40 8.41 -0.93
CA SER A 50 -6.36 7.76 -1.72
C SER A 50 -5.06 8.59 -1.75
N ASN A 51 -5.12 9.93 -1.63
CA ASN A 51 -3.93 10.77 -1.43
C ASN A 51 -3.28 10.49 -0.08
N ASP A 52 -4.09 10.43 0.98
CA ASP A 52 -3.61 10.07 2.33
C ASP A 52 -2.96 8.69 2.30
N LEU A 53 -3.54 7.74 1.55
CA LEU A 53 -2.98 6.41 1.40
C LEU A 53 -1.64 6.40 0.66
N ILE A 54 -1.49 7.17 -0.44
CA ILE A 54 -0.21 7.32 -1.13
C ILE A 54 0.86 7.87 -0.18
N VAL A 55 0.53 8.92 0.57
CA VAL A 55 1.46 9.53 1.54
C VAL A 55 1.89 8.51 2.59
N ASN A 56 0.95 7.76 3.16
CA ASN A 56 1.22 6.73 4.15
C ASN A 56 2.09 5.59 3.57
N ILE A 57 1.85 5.17 2.33
CA ILE A 57 2.68 4.17 1.62
C ILE A 57 4.11 4.68 1.47
N VAL A 58 4.29 5.88 0.92
CA VAL A 58 5.62 6.44 0.65
C VAL A 58 6.41 6.60 1.95
N ASP A 59 5.76 7.12 3.00
CA ASP A 59 6.37 7.27 4.31
C ASP A 59 6.75 5.92 4.96
N TYR A 60 5.87 4.92 4.91
CA TYR A 60 6.14 3.58 5.43
C TYR A 60 7.32 2.92 4.71
N VAL A 61 7.37 3.04 3.38
CA VAL A 61 8.48 2.49 2.57
C VAL A 61 9.79 3.20 2.89
N ALA A 62 9.79 4.53 2.99
CA ALA A 62 10.98 5.30 3.33
C ALA A 62 11.54 4.90 4.70
N ARG A 63 10.68 4.83 5.73
CA ARG A 63 11.08 4.41 7.08
C ARG A 63 11.62 2.97 7.09
N SER A 64 10.92 2.05 6.43
CA SER A 64 11.35 0.65 6.33
C SER A 64 12.71 0.51 5.63
N GLN A 65 12.91 1.21 4.50
CA GLN A 65 14.18 1.19 3.77
C GLN A 65 15.34 1.78 4.59
N MET A 66 15.10 2.87 5.34
CA MET A 66 16.12 3.46 6.21
C MET A 66 16.61 2.44 7.26
N ILE A 67 15.69 1.69 7.85
CA ILE A 67 16.04 0.71 8.87
C ILE A 67 16.76 -0.50 8.28
N ILE A 68 16.27 -1.07 7.17
CA ILE A 68 16.91 -2.23 6.52
C ILE A 68 18.36 -1.86 6.12
N LYS A 69 18.59 -0.65 5.61
CA LYS A 69 19.95 -0.15 5.28
C LYS A 69 20.86 0.04 6.49
N SER A 70 20.31 0.29 7.68
CA SER A 70 21.11 0.49 8.91
C SER A 70 21.80 -0.79 9.39
N ASN A 71 21.35 -1.97 8.94
CA ASN A 71 21.85 -3.29 9.32
C ASN A 71 21.84 -3.58 10.84
N ALA A 72 21.19 -2.73 11.64
CA ALA A 72 21.06 -2.87 13.10
C ALA A 72 19.89 -3.77 13.52
N PHE A 73 19.02 -4.12 12.57
CA PHE A 73 17.80 -4.86 12.80
C PHE A 73 17.70 -6.04 11.84
N ASP A 74 17.05 -7.11 12.28
CA ASP A 74 16.59 -8.20 11.42
C ASP A 74 15.14 -7.95 11.01
N ILE A 75 14.68 -8.62 9.96
CA ILE A 75 13.29 -8.47 9.49
C ILE A 75 12.34 -9.34 10.31
N GLU A 76 11.22 -8.75 10.73
CA GLU A 76 10.15 -9.51 11.37
C GLU A 76 9.27 -10.20 10.31
N GLN A 77 9.34 -11.52 10.23
CA GLN A 77 8.62 -12.30 9.21
C GLN A 77 7.09 -12.20 9.32
N SER A 78 6.55 -11.99 10.54
CA SER A 78 5.12 -11.74 10.78
C SER A 78 4.66 -10.47 10.06
N VAL A 79 5.41 -9.39 10.25
CA VAL A 79 5.13 -8.07 9.64
C VAL A 79 5.30 -8.12 8.14
N GLN A 80 6.32 -8.84 7.64
CA GLN A 80 6.47 -9.10 6.22
C GLN A 80 5.21 -9.73 5.62
N LYS A 81 4.70 -10.81 6.21
CA LYS A 81 3.49 -11.50 5.73
C LYS A 81 2.26 -10.61 5.80
N GLU A 82 2.14 -9.80 6.86
CA GLU A 82 1.03 -8.87 7.01
C GLU A 82 1.06 -7.78 5.91
N LEU A 83 2.26 -7.29 5.58
CA LEU A 83 2.45 -6.34 4.48
C LEU A 83 2.16 -6.97 3.12
N GLU A 84 2.61 -8.21 2.88
CA GLU A 84 2.30 -8.96 1.66
C GLU A 84 0.78 -9.14 1.49
N GLN A 85 0.08 -9.48 2.57
CA GLN A 85 -1.38 -9.60 2.56
C GLN A 85 -2.06 -8.24 2.30
N LEU A 86 -1.57 -7.16 2.91
CA LEU A 86 -2.09 -5.82 2.66
C LEU A 86 -1.95 -5.42 1.19
N VAL A 87 -0.78 -5.68 0.59
CA VAL A 87 -0.55 -5.46 -0.85
C VAL A 87 -1.51 -6.31 -1.69
N ALA A 88 -1.68 -7.59 -1.36
CA ALA A 88 -2.57 -8.50 -2.07
C ALA A 88 -4.05 -8.05 -2.00
N ASP A 89 -4.46 -7.43 -0.89
CA ASP A 89 -5.81 -6.88 -0.73
C ASP A 89 -6.00 -5.56 -1.49
N MET A 90 -4.99 -4.68 -1.51
CA MET A 90 -5.06 -3.37 -2.18
C MET A 90 -5.05 -3.48 -3.71
N GLN A 91 -4.20 -4.34 -4.25
CA GLN A 91 -4.00 -4.47 -5.70
C GLN A 91 -5.29 -4.69 -6.50
N PRO A 92 -6.17 -5.65 -6.17
CA PRO A 92 -7.39 -5.88 -6.94
C PRO A 92 -8.32 -4.66 -6.91
N VAL A 93 -8.44 -3.98 -5.77
CA VAL A 93 -9.33 -2.81 -5.60
C VAL A 93 -8.90 -1.66 -6.54
N PHE A 94 -7.62 -1.31 -6.53
CA PHE A 94 -7.14 -0.19 -7.35
C PHE A 94 -6.99 -0.55 -8.84
N LYS A 95 -6.71 -1.82 -9.17
CA LYS A 95 -6.76 -2.29 -10.56
C LYS A 95 -8.18 -2.29 -11.11
N GLU A 96 -9.17 -2.65 -10.30
CA GLU A 96 -10.58 -2.56 -10.68
C GLU A 96 -10.98 -1.10 -10.91
N LEU A 97 -10.62 -0.19 -9.99
CA LEU A 97 -10.87 1.24 -10.16
C LEU A 97 -10.25 1.77 -11.47
N LEU A 98 -8.98 1.47 -11.75
CA LEU A 98 -8.33 1.84 -13.01
C LEU A 98 -9.09 1.32 -14.23
N LYS A 99 -9.52 0.05 -14.20
CA LYS A 99 -10.27 -0.57 -15.28
C LYS A 99 -11.63 0.11 -15.48
N THR A 100 -12.35 0.40 -14.40
CA THR A 100 -13.65 1.09 -14.43
C THR A 100 -13.49 2.49 -15.02
N ILE A 101 -12.47 3.25 -14.60
CA ILE A 101 -12.17 4.58 -15.16
C ILE A 101 -11.85 4.49 -16.66
N ALA A 102 -11.18 3.44 -17.11
CA ALA A 102 -10.77 3.26 -18.51
C ALA A 102 -11.90 2.77 -19.44
N TYR A 103 -12.94 2.10 -18.92
CA TYR A 103 -13.94 1.41 -19.75
C TYR A 103 -15.05 2.34 -20.27
N ASP A 104 -15.72 3.08 -19.39
CA ASP A 104 -16.71 4.11 -19.74
C ASP A 104 -17.06 4.95 -18.49
N TRP A 105 -17.33 6.23 -18.70
CA TRP A 105 -17.71 7.16 -17.66
C TRP A 105 -19.10 6.93 -17.09
N ASN A 106 -20.05 6.46 -17.89
CA ASN A 106 -21.37 6.09 -17.38
C ASN A 106 -21.28 4.88 -16.43
N PHE A 107 -20.33 3.98 -16.70
CA PHE A 107 -20.05 2.85 -15.82
C PHE A 107 -19.34 3.29 -14.55
N LEU A 108 -18.47 4.30 -14.62
CA LEU A 108 -17.83 4.90 -13.44
C LEU A 108 -18.84 5.55 -12.48
N GLU A 109 -19.84 6.26 -13.01
CA GLU A 109 -20.91 6.83 -12.20
C GLU A 109 -21.69 5.74 -11.45
N GLN A 110 -22.10 4.67 -12.14
CA GLN A 110 -22.75 3.51 -11.52
C GLN A 110 -21.85 2.83 -10.47
N TYR A 111 -20.55 2.72 -10.75
CA TYR A 111 -19.61 2.11 -9.83
C TYR A 111 -19.47 2.89 -8.51
N TYR A 112 -19.47 4.22 -8.57
CA TYR A 112 -19.51 5.07 -7.38
C TYR A 112 -20.87 5.01 -6.67
N GLU A 113 -21.98 4.99 -7.41
CA GLU A 113 -23.32 4.78 -6.83
C GLU A 113 -23.46 3.49 -6.02
N HIS A 114 -22.59 2.50 -6.25
CA HIS A 114 -22.50 1.25 -5.49
C HIS A 114 -21.58 1.31 -4.25
N ASP A 115 -21.53 2.46 -3.59
CA ASP A 115 -20.89 2.67 -2.28
C ASP A 115 -19.38 2.37 -2.28
N PHE A 116 -18.70 2.69 -3.39
CA PHE A 116 -17.26 2.42 -3.50
C PHE A 116 -16.47 3.12 -2.39
N PHE A 117 -16.78 4.40 -2.11
CA PHE A 117 -16.12 5.11 -1.02
C PHE A 117 -16.43 4.46 0.34
N GLY A 118 -17.66 4.02 0.59
CA GLY A 118 -18.05 3.34 1.82
C GLY A 118 -17.23 2.07 2.07
N ARG A 119 -17.02 1.25 1.03
CA ARG A 119 -16.15 0.07 1.11
C ARG A 119 -14.70 0.44 1.35
N LEU A 120 -14.19 1.45 0.64
CA LEU A 120 -12.80 1.89 0.77
C LEU A 120 -12.49 2.39 2.19
N ALA A 121 -13.38 3.20 2.77
CA ALA A 121 -13.20 3.81 4.07
C ALA A 121 -13.55 2.89 5.24
N ASN A 122 -14.53 1.99 5.10
CA ASN A 122 -15.07 1.22 6.23
C ASN A 122 -14.80 -0.28 6.17
N GLU A 123 -14.76 -0.89 4.98
CA GLU A 123 -14.51 -2.33 4.84
C GLU A 123 -13.01 -2.62 4.72
N HIS A 124 -12.35 -1.95 3.78
CA HIS A 124 -10.95 -2.19 3.49
C HIS A 124 -10.01 -1.58 4.52
N ARG A 125 -10.29 -0.34 4.96
CA ARG A 125 -9.57 0.36 6.05
C ARG A 125 -8.04 0.36 5.86
N PHE A 126 -7.63 0.52 4.61
CA PHE A 126 -6.22 0.42 4.20
C PHE A 126 -5.33 1.45 4.90
N ASN A 127 -5.83 2.67 5.09
CA ASN A 127 -5.10 3.71 5.81
C ASN A 127 -4.84 3.32 7.26
N GLU A 128 -5.83 2.78 7.96
CA GLU A 128 -5.64 2.36 9.35
C GLU A 128 -4.77 1.12 9.47
N ARG A 129 -4.96 0.13 8.58
CA ARG A 129 -4.14 -1.09 8.55
C ARG A 129 -2.66 -0.75 8.39
N LEU A 130 -2.33 0.10 7.41
CA LEU A 130 -0.95 0.54 7.19
C LEU A 130 -0.43 1.42 8.33
N GLY A 131 -1.26 2.34 8.84
CA GLY A 131 -0.89 3.24 9.93
C GLY A 131 -0.64 2.53 11.27
N SER A 132 -1.29 1.39 11.51
CA SER A 132 -1.06 0.55 12.69
C SER A 132 0.06 -0.46 12.52
N MET A 133 0.55 -0.67 11.29
CA MET A 133 1.56 -1.68 11.02
C MET A 133 2.90 -1.26 11.65
N PRO A 134 3.52 -2.12 12.49
CA PRO A 134 4.86 -1.85 12.97
C PRO A 134 5.83 -1.83 11.78
N LEU A 135 6.97 -1.15 11.94
CA LEU A 135 8.03 -1.25 10.94
C LEU A 135 8.54 -2.70 10.90
N CYS A 136 8.90 -3.20 9.71
CA CYS A 136 9.19 -4.62 9.44
C CYS A 136 10.46 -5.18 10.11
N VAL A 137 10.71 -4.90 11.39
CA VAL A 137 12.02 -5.07 12.00
C VAL A 137 11.97 -5.49 13.46
N ILE A 138 12.94 -6.32 13.85
CA ILE A 138 13.27 -6.67 15.23
C ILE A 138 14.73 -6.31 15.51
N ALA A 139 15.02 -5.89 16.75
CA ALA A 139 16.39 -5.60 17.15
C ALA A 139 17.25 -6.86 17.03
N LYS A 140 18.42 -6.76 16.39
CA LYS A 140 19.40 -7.86 16.40
C LYS A 140 19.78 -8.16 17.84
N THR A 141 19.44 -9.34 18.33
CA THR A 141 19.99 -9.81 19.61
C THR A 141 21.48 -10.02 19.43
N SER A 142 22.29 -9.15 20.04
CA SER A 142 23.71 -9.42 20.23
C SER A 142 23.82 -10.72 21.03
N VAL A 143 24.18 -11.80 20.35
CA VAL A 143 24.83 -12.93 21.03
C VAL A 143 26.22 -12.42 21.33
N ALA A 144 26.48 -12.13 22.60
CA ALA A 144 27.83 -11.85 23.07
C ALA A 144 28.63 -13.16 22.97
N ASP A 145 29.54 -13.23 21.99
CA ASP A 145 30.68 -14.15 22.00
C ASP A 145 31.94 -13.40 22.43
#